data_AF-V9D5Q5-F1
#
_entry.id   AF-V9D5Q5-F1
#
_cell.length_a   1.000
_cell.length_b   1.000
_cell.length_c   1.000
_cell.angle_alpha   90.00
_cell.angle_beta   90.00
_cell.angle_gamma   90.00
#
_symmetry.space_group_name_H-M   'P 1'
#
loop_
_entity.id
_entity.type
_entity.pdbx_description
1 polymer ?
#
loop_
_entity_poly.entity_id
_entity_poly.type
_entity_poly.pdbx_seq_one_letter_code
_entity_poly.pdbx_strand_id
1 'polypeptide(L)'
;MSVDMNVRWQDLEVVKKDGMWTVAGRPRPAVAVAFQESPSNIPDHYYLGLKVTAPVNAATPPHTHGGAAIVATMTKGKVLNQMVCPHHDPDSQGTGPKIYSVGESWYEPPGCHHVRSENVGDEEAEVIAVFVVSKQKVDDEGLQSLVVIDAEVEERNQAK
;
A
#
# COMPACT_ATOMS: atom_id res chain seq x y z
N MET A 1 -6.76 -1.16 21.59
CA MET A 1 -5.74 -0.17 22.03
C MET A 1 -5.93 1.07 21.18
N SER A 2 -5.75 2.27 21.73
CA SER A 2 -5.75 3.50 20.93
C SER A 2 -4.57 3.46 19.96
N VAL A 3 -4.81 3.69 18.67
CA VAL A 3 -3.72 3.79 17.68
C VAL A 3 -2.87 5.02 17.99
N ASP A 4 -1.55 4.85 17.96
CA ASP A 4 -0.63 5.97 18.10
C ASP A 4 -0.46 6.69 16.75
N MET A 5 -1.00 7.89 16.69
CA MET A 5 -0.98 8.75 15.50
C MET A 5 0.38 9.45 15.30
N ASN A 6 1.28 9.39 16.28
CA ASN A 6 2.56 10.09 16.24
C ASN A 6 3.76 9.17 15.97
N VAL A 7 3.54 7.85 15.84
CA VAL A 7 4.59 6.91 15.43
C VAL A 7 5.17 7.36 14.10
N ARG A 8 6.49 7.58 14.08
CA ARG A 8 7.22 7.80 12.83
C ARG A 8 7.40 6.46 12.15
N TRP A 9 7.16 6.41 10.85
CA TRP A 9 7.31 5.19 10.08
C TRP A 9 8.75 4.67 10.07
N GLN A 10 9.74 5.55 10.22
CA GLN A 10 11.15 5.19 10.35
C GLN A 10 11.46 4.41 11.63
N ASP A 11 10.57 4.47 12.64
CA ASP A 11 10.72 3.74 13.89
C ASP A 11 10.01 2.37 13.83
N LEU A 12 9.38 2.02 12.71
CA LEU A 12 8.81 0.69 12.50
C LEU A 12 9.93 -0.32 12.32
N GLU A 13 9.96 -1.34 13.19
CA GLU A 13 10.87 -2.47 13.02
C GLU A 13 10.36 -3.36 11.87
N VAL A 14 11.08 -3.34 10.74
CA VAL A 14 10.78 -4.19 9.58
C VAL A 14 11.73 -5.38 9.56
N VAL A 15 11.17 -6.58 9.53
CA VAL A 15 11.90 -7.86 9.61
C VAL A 15 11.52 -8.79 8.48
N LYS A 16 12.45 -9.64 8.06
CA LYS A 16 12.19 -10.69 7.07
C LYS A 16 11.79 -11.98 7.78
N LYS A 17 10.56 -12.43 7.56
CA LYS A 17 10.00 -13.67 8.13
C LYS A 17 9.50 -14.57 7.00
N ASP A 18 9.94 -15.83 7.00
CA ASP A 18 9.58 -16.82 5.99
C ASP A 18 9.82 -16.32 4.55
N GLY A 19 10.91 -15.56 4.35
CA GLY A 19 11.31 -14.99 3.06
C GLY A 19 10.58 -13.69 2.68
N MET A 20 9.64 -13.20 3.49
CA MET A 20 8.85 -12.00 3.21
C MET A 20 9.10 -10.90 4.24
N TRP A 21 9.16 -9.64 3.80
CA TRP A 21 9.29 -8.48 4.67
C TRP A 21 7.96 -8.15 5.37
N THR A 22 8.00 -7.87 6.67
CA THR A 22 6.83 -7.57 7.50
C THR A 22 7.21 -6.62 8.64
N VAL A 23 6.22 -6.00 9.27
CA VAL A 23 6.42 -5.21 10.50
C VAL A 23 6.47 -6.16 11.69
N ALA A 24 7.49 -6.05 12.54
CA ALA A 24 7.72 -6.95 13.65
C ALA A 24 6.50 -7.05 14.58
N GLY A 25 6.10 -8.27 14.92
CA GLY A 25 4.93 -8.53 15.78
C GLY A 25 3.57 -8.23 15.15
N ARG A 26 3.51 -7.87 13.86
CA ARG A 26 2.26 -7.58 13.13
C ARG A 26 1.95 -8.69 12.13
N PRO A 27 0.68 -9.14 12.02
CA PRO A 27 0.25 -9.97 10.91
C PRO A 27 0.43 -9.26 9.56
N ARG A 28 0.71 -10.02 8.51
CA ARG A 28 0.79 -9.52 7.14
C ARG A 28 -0.61 -9.53 6.50
N PRO A 29 -1.03 -8.45 5.83
CA PRO A 29 -2.22 -8.48 4.99
C PRO A 29 -2.08 -9.47 3.82
N ALA A 30 -3.16 -10.17 3.49
CA ALA A 30 -3.26 -10.96 2.28
C ALA A 30 -3.64 -10.07 1.11
N VAL A 31 -3.11 -10.37 -0.08
CA VAL A 31 -3.39 -9.64 -1.32
C VAL A 31 -3.87 -10.64 -2.36
N ALA A 32 -4.97 -10.31 -3.03
CA ALA A 32 -5.51 -11.09 -4.14
C ALA A 32 -5.91 -10.16 -5.30
N VAL A 33 -5.74 -10.60 -6.53
CA VAL A 33 -6.25 -9.87 -7.71
C VAL A 33 -7.78 -10.00 -7.73
N ALA A 34 -8.46 -8.86 -7.72
CA ALA A 34 -9.91 -8.78 -7.87
C ALA A 34 -10.30 -8.71 -9.35
N PHE A 35 -9.57 -7.91 -10.14
CA PHE A 35 -9.73 -7.78 -11.58
C PHE A 35 -8.47 -7.20 -12.22
N GLN A 36 -8.30 -7.40 -13.52
CA GLN A 36 -7.28 -6.75 -14.33
C GLN A 36 -7.85 -6.54 -15.73
N GLU A 37 -8.01 -5.27 -16.11
CA GLU A 37 -8.63 -4.87 -17.37
C GLU A 37 -7.71 -3.96 -18.17
N SER A 38 -7.91 -3.95 -19.49
CA SER A 38 -7.14 -3.15 -20.45
C SER A 38 -8.10 -2.25 -21.25
N PRO A 39 -8.50 -1.09 -20.72
CA PRO A 39 -9.43 -0.21 -21.40
C PRO A 39 -8.84 0.38 -22.68
N SER A 40 -9.64 0.48 -23.75
CA SER A 40 -9.18 0.96 -25.07
C SER A 40 -8.84 2.45 -25.09
N ASN A 41 -9.35 3.25 -24.16
CA ASN A 41 -9.07 4.69 -24.04
C ASN A 41 -7.78 4.99 -23.25
N ILE A 42 -7.18 4.00 -22.58
CA ILE A 42 -5.86 4.08 -21.93
C ILE A 42 -5.02 2.84 -22.31
N PRO A 43 -4.71 2.67 -23.61
CA PRO A 43 -4.23 1.39 -24.15
C PRO A 43 -2.88 0.92 -23.59
N ASP A 44 -2.09 1.80 -22.99
CA ASP A 44 -0.78 1.48 -22.41
C ASP A 44 -0.85 1.18 -20.89
N HIS A 45 -2.05 1.17 -20.31
CA HIS A 45 -2.26 0.96 -18.88
C HIS A 45 -3.22 -0.20 -18.58
N TYR A 46 -2.98 -0.86 -17.46
CA TYR A 46 -3.96 -1.72 -16.83
C TYR A 46 -4.81 -0.91 -15.84
N TYR A 47 -6.11 -1.20 -15.83
CA TYR A 47 -7.01 -0.89 -14.72
C TYR A 47 -7.12 -2.15 -13.87
N LEU A 48 -6.46 -2.16 -12.72
CA LEU A 48 -6.20 -3.38 -11.95
C LEU A 48 -6.70 -3.22 -10.51
N GLY A 49 -7.48 -4.16 -10.02
CA GLY A 49 -7.98 -4.16 -8.64
C GLY A 49 -7.25 -5.19 -7.79
N LEU A 50 -6.68 -4.76 -6.67
CA LEU A 50 -6.21 -5.65 -5.61
C LEU A 50 -7.17 -5.60 -4.43
N LYS A 51 -7.56 -6.79 -3.97
CA LYS A 51 -8.23 -6.96 -2.68
C LYS A 51 -7.17 -7.20 -1.62
N VAL A 52 -7.11 -6.31 -0.64
CA VAL A 52 -6.22 -6.41 0.52
C VAL A 52 -7.07 -6.78 1.73
N THR A 53 -6.77 -7.91 2.35
CA THR A 53 -7.44 -8.39 3.57
C THR A 53 -6.45 -8.36 4.73
N ALA A 54 -6.73 -7.53 5.74
CA ALA A 54 -5.83 -7.26 6.85
C ALA A 54 -6.43 -7.83 8.15
N PRO A 55 -5.84 -8.90 8.73
CA PRO A 55 -6.22 -9.36 10.05
C PRO A 55 -6.16 -8.26 11.11
N VAL A 56 -6.81 -8.48 12.26
CA VAL A 56 -6.69 -7.57 13.41
C VAL A 56 -5.22 -7.33 13.71
N ASN A 57 -4.85 -6.06 13.93
CA ASN A 57 -3.48 -5.65 14.23
C ASN A 57 -2.48 -5.90 13.07
N ALA A 58 -2.94 -6.16 11.84
CA ALA A 58 -2.03 -6.26 10.70
C ALA A 58 -1.40 -4.92 10.35
N ALA A 59 -0.24 -4.96 9.69
CA ALA A 59 0.39 -3.79 9.09
C ALA A 59 1.22 -4.17 7.85
N THR A 60 1.35 -3.25 6.90
CA THR A 60 2.32 -3.38 5.80
C THR A 60 3.59 -2.58 6.12
N PRO A 61 4.77 -3.07 5.70
CA PRO A 61 5.99 -2.25 5.74
C PRO A 61 5.85 -1.02 4.83
N PRO A 62 6.67 0.03 5.06
CA PRO A 62 6.78 1.16 4.13
C PRO A 62 7.14 0.69 2.71
N HIS A 63 6.43 1.23 1.71
CA HIS A 63 6.54 0.79 0.32
C HIS A 63 6.04 1.81 -0.70
N THR A 64 6.41 1.59 -1.96
CA THR A 64 5.90 2.35 -3.12
C THR A 64 5.17 1.45 -4.11
N HIS A 65 4.42 2.06 -5.04
CA HIS A 65 3.57 1.34 -5.98
C HIS A 65 4.03 1.37 -7.44
N GLY A 66 5.34 1.35 -7.65
CA GLY A 66 5.91 1.17 -8.99
C GLY A 66 5.49 2.22 -10.04
N GLY A 67 5.11 3.43 -9.59
CA GLY A 67 4.63 4.51 -10.46
C GLY A 67 3.14 4.47 -10.80
N ALA A 68 2.36 3.58 -10.18
CA ALA A 68 0.91 3.54 -10.34
C ALA A 68 0.19 4.72 -9.65
N ALA A 69 -0.96 5.10 -10.19
CA ALA A 69 -1.95 5.92 -9.49
C ALA A 69 -3.00 5.00 -8.87
N ILE A 70 -3.36 5.20 -7.60
CA ILE A 70 -4.27 4.29 -6.89
C ILE A 70 -5.41 5.05 -6.23
N VAL A 71 -6.62 4.50 -6.33
CA VAL A 71 -7.71 4.82 -5.40
C VAL A 71 -7.97 3.58 -4.56
N ALA A 72 -7.84 3.71 -3.25
CA ALA A 72 -8.12 2.65 -2.30
C ALA A 72 -9.40 2.96 -1.54
N THR A 73 -10.31 1.98 -1.47
CA THR A 73 -11.63 2.11 -0.86
C THR A 73 -11.84 1.04 0.19
N MET A 74 -12.26 1.44 1.38
CA MET A 74 -12.60 0.53 2.47
C MET A 74 -13.90 -0.21 2.20
N THR A 75 -13.87 -1.54 2.25
CA THR A 75 -15.06 -2.39 2.13
C THR A 75 -15.43 -3.09 3.44
N LYS A 76 -14.50 -3.20 4.41
CA LYS A 76 -14.73 -3.77 5.74
C LYS A 76 -13.76 -3.19 6.78
N GLY A 77 -14.20 -3.03 8.03
CA GLY A 77 -13.33 -2.59 9.13
C GLY A 77 -12.81 -1.16 8.97
N LYS A 78 -11.61 -0.91 9.50
CA LYS A 78 -10.94 0.41 9.47
C LYS A 78 -9.42 0.28 9.45
N VAL A 79 -8.76 1.12 8.64
CA VAL A 79 -7.30 1.17 8.55
C VAL A 79 -6.79 2.58 8.78
N LEU A 80 -5.62 2.68 9.42
CA LEU A 80 -4.81 3.88 9.37
C LEU A 80 -3.97 3.84 8.09
N ASN A 81 -3.97 4.92 7.32
CA ASN A 81 -3.14 5.14 6.16
C ASN A 81 -2.31 6.43 6.37
N GLN A 82 -1.07 6.42 5.89
CA GLN A 82 -0.24 7.62 5.79
C GLN A 82 0.60 7.57 4.52
N MET A 83 0.55 8.67 3.76
CA MET A 83 1.34 8.89 2.55
C MET A 83 2.36 10.00 2.77
N VAL A 84 3.53 9.88 2.14
CA VAL A 84 4.53 10.95 2.01
C VAL A 84 4.73 11.22 0.51
N CYS A 85 4.37 12.42 0.07
CA CYS A 85 4.35 12.80 -1.34
C CYS A 85 5.33 13.94 -1.62
N PRO A 86 6.62 13.67 -1.88
CA PRO A 86 7.66 14.70 -2.01
C PRO A 86 7.48 15.63 -3.22
N HIS A 87 6.71 15.21 -4.22
CA HIS A 87 6.47 15.95 -5.47
C HIS A 87 5.05 16.49 -5.61
N HIS A 88 4.24 16.43 -4.55
CA HIS A 88 2.90 16.99 -4.52
C HIS A 88 2.84 18.12 -3.51
N ASP A 89 1.92 19.07 -3.73
CA ASP A 89 1.67 20.15 -2.78
C ASP A 89 1.29 19.51 -1.41
N PRO A 90 1.97 19.88 -0.31
CA PRO A 90 1.74 19.29 1.02
C PRO A 90 0.29 19.39 1.50
N ASP A 91 -0.47 20.37 1.03
CA ASP A 91 -1.89 20.52 1.35
C ASP A 91 -2.80 19.73 0.40
N SER A 92 -2.26 19.20 -0.70
CA SER A 92 -3.03 18.52 -1.76
C SER A 92 -3.12 17.00 -1.58
N GLN A 93 -2.04 16.33 -1.16
CA GLN A 93 -1.95 14.87 -0.97
C GLN A 93 -0.66 14.58 -0.16
N GLY A 94 -0.73 13.87 0.97
CA GLY A 94 0.41 13.67 1.87
C GLY A 94 0.25 14.35 3.23
N THR A 95 -0.99 14.48 3.68
CA THR A 95 -1.33 14.88 5.04
C THR A 95 -1.02 13.71 5.98
N GLY A 96 -0.77 14.00 7.26
CA GLY A 96 -0.37 13.00 8.26
C GLY A 96 -1.32 11.80 8.37
N PRO A 97 -1.04 10.87 9.30
CA PRO A 97 -1.81 9.64 9.39
C PRO A 97 -3.31 9.91 9.56
N LYS A 98 -4.12 9.18 8.80
CA LYS A 98 -5.59 9.27 8.82
C LYS A 98 -6.21 7.88 8.87
N ILE A 99 -7.30 7.77 9.63
CA ILE A 99 -8.11 6.55 9.69
C ILE A 99 -9.22 6.62 8.65
N TYR A 100 -9.39 5.53 7.91
CA TYR A 100 -10.46 5.33 6.93
C TYR A 100 -11.34 4.16 7.35
N SER A 101 -12.65 4.35 7.23
CA SER A 101 -13.71 3.38 7.54
C SER A 101 -14.48 3.01 6.27
N VAL A 102 -15.34 1.98 6.36
CA VAL A 102 -16.15 1.48 5.23
C VAL A 102 -16.82 2.61 4.44
N GLY A 103 -16.65 2.58 3.12
CA GLY A 103 -17.18 3.59 2.19
C GLY A 103 -16.27 4.80 1.98
N GLU A 104 -15.28 5.02 2.85
CA GLU A 104 -14.27 6.05 2.65
C GLU A 104 -13.17 5.57 1.69
N SER A 105 -12.50 6.51 1.04
CA SER A 105 -11.43 6.25 0.08
C SER A 105 -10.30 7.26 0.20
N TRP A 106 -9.12 6.88 -0.26
CA TRP A 106 -7.98 7.77 -0.44
C TRP A 106 -7.33 7.57 -1.80
N TYR A 107 -6.60 8.60 -2.22
CA TYR A 107 -5.82 8.58 -3.44
C TYR A 107 -4.34 8.46 -3.09
N GLU A 108 -3.64 7.57 -3.77
CA GLU A 108 -2.18 7.46 -3.72
C GLU A 108 -1.60 7.88 -5.07
N PRO A 109 -1.03 9.10 -5.16
CA PRO A 109 -0.44 9.58 -6.39
C PRO A 109 0.81 8.77 -6.80
N PRO A 110 1.11 8.68 -8.12
CA PRO A 110 2.37 8.12 -8.60
C PRO A 110 3.58 8.75 -7.91
N GLY A 111 4.48 7.91 -7.41
CA GLY A 111 5.72 8.33 -6.76
C GLY A 111 5.57 8.74 -5.29
N CYS A 112 4.36 8.74 -4.73
CA CYS A 112 4.19 8.85 -3.29
C CYS A 112 4.62 7.57 -2.56
N HIS A 113 5.08 7.75 -1.33
CA HIS A 113 5.52 6.68 -0.44
C HIS A 113 4.40 6.37 0.55
N HIS A 114 3.89 5.14 0.51
CA HIS A 114 2.94 4.62 1.49
C HIS A 114 3.70 4.14 2.72
N VAL A 115 3.73 4.98 3.76
CA VAL A 115 4.63 4.80 4.90
C VAL A 115 3.98 4.12 6.10
N ARG A 116 2.64 4.18 6.21
CA ARG A 116 1.89 3.43 7.23
C ARG A 116 0.60 2.89 6.64
N SER A 117 0.36 1.60 6.86
CA SER A 117 -0.93 0.94 6.65
C SER A 117 -1.16 -0.02 7.80
N GLU A 118 -2.16 0.23 8.62
CA GLU A 118 -2.41 -0.57 9.83
C GLU A 118 -3.90 -0.86 9.99
N ASN A 119 -4.26 -2.12 10.24
CA ASN A 119 -5.59 -2.40 10.77
C ASN A 119 -5.66 -1.93 12.23
N VAL A 120 -6.47 -0.89 12.46
CA VAL A 120 -6.70 -0.26 13.77
C VAL A 120 -8.06 -0.63 14.37
N GLY A 121 -8.77 -1.55 13.73
CA GLY A 121 -10.01 -2.15 14.20
C GLY A 121 -9.82 -3.32 15.15
N ASP A 122 -10.94 -3.75 15.69
CA ASP A 122 -11.13 -4.97 16.48
C ASP A 122 -11.60 -6.16 15.62
N GLU A 123 -11.81 -5.92 14.32
CA GLU A 123 -12.13 -6.94 13.31
C GLU A 123 -11.16 -6.89 12.13
N GLU A 124 -11.27 -7.88 11.24
CA GLU A 124 -10.57 -7.89 9.95
C GLU A 124 -11.00 -6.70 9.09
N ALA A 125 -10.03 -6.04 8.46
CA ALA A 125 -10.27 -4.96 7.51
C ALA A 125 -10.09 -5.43 6.06
N GLU A 126 -10.84 -4.83 5.15
CA GLU A 126 -10.72 -5.10 3.71
C GLU A 126 -10.69 -3.78 2.92
N VAL A 127 -9.78 -3.73 1.96
CA VAL A 127 -9.57 -2.61 1.03
C VAL A 127 -9.60 -3.13 -0.39
N ILE A 128 -10.29 -2.44 -1.29
CA ILE A 128 -10.09 -2.58 -2.73
C ILE A 128 -9.20 -1.44 -3.20
N ALA A 129 -7.97 -1.76 -3.59
CA ALA A 129 -7.01 -0.82 -4.15
C ALA A 129 -7.04 -0.93 -5.68
N VAL A 130 -7.48 0.13 -6.35
CA VAL A 130 -7.62 0.17 -7.81
C VAL A 130 -6.49 0.98 -8.41
N PHE A 131 -5.69 0.32 -9.24
CA PHE A 131 -4.48 0.80 -9.87
C PHE A 131 -4.78 1.23 -11.31
N VAL A 132 -4.23 2.38 -11.69
CA VAL A 132 -3.88 2.70 -13.08
C VAL A 132 -2.37 2.60 -13.17
N VAL A 133 -1.89 1.60 -13.90
CA VAL A 133 -0.46 1.24 -13.95
C VAL A 133 -0.03 0.88 -15.36
N SER A 134 1.23 1.18 -15.72
CA SER A 134 1.79 0.81 -17.02
C SER A 134 1.66 -0.69 -17.27
N LYS A 135 1.14 -1.06 -18.45
CA LYS A 135 1.10 -2.46 -18.90
C LYS A 135 2.48 -3.03 -19.03
N GLN A 136 3.37 -2.32 -19.72
CA GLN A 136 4.75 -2.74 -19.92
C GLN A 136 5.41 -3.11 -18.58
N LYS A 137 5.20 -2.30 -17.54
CA LYS A 137 5.75 -2.60 -16.21
C LYS A 137 5.23 -3.93 -15.66
N VAL A 138 3.92 -4.15 -15.71
CA VAL A 138 3.30 -5.38 -15.20
C VAL A 138 3.67 -6.59 -16.06
N ASP A 139 3.77 -6.43 -17.38
CA ASP A 139 4.13 -7.49 -18.32
C ASP A 139 5.60 -7.90 -18.18
N ASP A 140 6.50 -6.93 -18.02
CA ASP A 140 7.94 -7.16 -17.91
C ASP A 140 8.34 -7.62 -16.49
N GLU A 141 7.74 -7.05 -15.45
CA GLU A 141 8.16 -7.25 -14.05
C GLU A 141 7.17 -8.06 -13.20
N GLY A 142 6.00 -8.41 -13.72
CA GLY A 142 4.94 -9.15 -13.00
C GLY A 142 4.21 -8.35 -11.92
N LEU A 143 3.15 -8.93 -11.34
CA LEU A 143 2.32 -8.27 -10.32
C LEU A 143 3.06 -7.89 -9.04
N GLN A 144 4.19 -8.55 -8.74
CA GLN A 144 5.07 -8.17 -7.64
C GLN A 144 5.61 -6.74 -7.77
N SER A 145 5.65 -6.17 -8.98
CA SER A 145 6.10 -4.79 -9.20
C SER A 145 5.13 -3.73 -8.67
N LEU A 146 3.90 -4.14 -8.28
CA LEU A 146 2.86 -3.24 -7.78
C LEU A 146 3.08 -2.80 -6.34
N VAL A 147 3.86 -3.56 -5.55
CA VAL A 147 4.18 -3.25 -4.15
C VAL A 147 5.68 -3.46 -3.97
N VAL A 148 6.42 -2.36 -3.92
CA VAL A 148 7.88 -2.35 -3.80
C VAL A 148 8.23 -1.98 -2.36
N ILE A 149 8.57 -2.98 -1.56
CA ILE A 149 8.94 -2.80 -0.15
C ILE A 149 10.32 -2.16 -0.02
N ASP A 150 10.44 -1.13 0.81
CA ASP A 150 11.70 -0.39 1.01
C ASP A 150 12.85 -1.31 1.46
N ALA A 151 12.61 -2.15 2.46
CA ALA A 151 13.60 -3.08 3.00
C ALA A 151 14.13 -4.08 1.93
N GLU A 152 13.31 -4.44 0.94
CA GLU A 152 13.75 -5.30 -0.17
C GLU A 152 14.68 -4.55 -1.13
N VAL A 153 14.39 -3.27 -1.38
CA VAL A 153 15.24 -2.40 -2.20
C VAL A 153 16.58 -2.16 -1.49
N GLU A 154 16.56 -1.92 -0.18
CA GLU A 154 17.77 -1.75 0.63
C GLU A 154 18.64 -3.01 0.62
N GLU A 155 18.06 -4.20 0.86
CA GLU A 155 18.76 -5.48 0.80
C GLU A 155 19.42 -5.68 -0.56
N ARG A 156 18.69 -5.43 -1.65
CA ARG A 156 19.22 -5.53 -3.02
C ARG A 156 20.33 -4.54 -3.31
N ASN A 157 20.28 -3.33 -2.75
CA ASN A 157 21.31 -2.31 -2.96
C ASN A 157 22.59 -2.62 -2.17
N GLN A 158 22.46 -3.26 -0.99
CA GLN A 158 23.61 -3.70 -0.19
C GLN A 158 24.30 -4.95 -0.79
N ALA A 159 23.57 -5.74 -1.57
CA ALA A 159 24.11 -6.92 -2.26
C ALA A 159 24.88 -6.61 -3.56
N LYS A 160 24.92 -5.34 -3.99
CA LYS A 160 25.68 -4.87 -5.16
C LYS A 160 27.04 -4.32 -4.75
#